data_AF-A0A7R9U9N5-F1
#
_entry.id   AF-A0A7R9U9N5-F1
#
_cell.length_a   1.000
_cell.length_b   1.000
_cell.length_c   1.000
_cell.angle_alpha   90.00
_cell.angle_beta   90.00
_cell.angle_gamma   90.00
#
_symmetry.space_group_name_H-M   'P 1'
#
loop_
_entity.id
_entity.type
_entity.pdbx_description
1 polymer ?
#
loop_
_entity_poly.entity_id
_entity_poly.type
_entity_poly.pdbx_seq_one_letter_code
_entity_poly.pdbx_strand_id
1 'polypeptide(L)'
;MVSLKLQKRLAASVLNCGKRKVWMDPNEVNEISMANSRQNIRKLAKDGLVLRKPQVVHSRSRAQRWLEAKRKGRHSGYGKRKGTANARLPFKVIWMRRLRILRRLLAKYRASKKIDRFLYRELYNAAKGNQFKNKRVLIDAIHRMKGEQARVKALEEQAEARKARAKQREQRKLDRLEEQARLARETAESEAAP
;
A
#
# COMPACT_ATOMS: atom_id res chain seq x y z
N MET A 1 -64.73 7.44 23.38
CA MET A 1 -63.26 7.39 23.23
C MET A 1 -62.88 8.00 21.90
N VAL A 2 -62.00 9.01 21.89
CA VAL A 2 -61.62 9.76 20.67
C VAL A 2 -60.52 9.02 19.90
N SER A 3 -60.63 8.93 18.58
CA SER A 3 -59.66 8.22 17.72
C SER A 3 -58.61 9.15 17.13
N LEU A 4 -57.37 9.09 17.64
CA LEU A 4 -56.23 9.90 17.16
C LEU A 4 -55.41 9.22 16.03
N LYS A 5 -56.01 8.28 15.29
CA LYS A 5 -55.30 7.50 14.25
C LYS A 5 -54.81 8.38 13.09
N LEU A 6 -55.62 9.37 12.69
CA LEU A 6 -55.30 10.33 11.64
C LEU A 6 -54.13 11.24 12.07
N GLN A 7 -54.24 11.83 13.25
CA GLN A 7 -53.28 12.74 13.85
C GLN A 7 -51.93 12.04 14.01
N LYS A 8 -51.91 10.79 14.50
CA LYS A 8 -50.69 9.98 14.60
C LYS A 8 -50.04 9.68 13.25
N ARG A 9 -50.84 9.49 12.18
CA ARG A 9 -50.35 9.30 10.81
C ARG A 9 -49.79 10.60 10.23
N LEU A 10 -50.48 11.72 10.42
CA LEU A 10 -50.03 13.04 9.97
C LEU A 10 -48.76 13.47 10.70
N ALA A 11 -48.72 13.30 12.03
CA ALA A 11 -47.54 13.59 12.86
C ALA A 11 -46.32 12.78 12.44
N ALA A 12 -46.48 11.49 12.12
CA ALA A 12 -45.39 10.66 11.60
C ALA A 12 -44.82 11.23 10.29
N SER A 13 -45.69 11.66 9.37
CA SER A 13 -45.29 12.28 8.11
C SER A 13 -44.67 13.66 8.29
N VAL A 14 -45.16 14.46 9.25
CA VAL A 14 -44.66 15.82 9.51
C VAL A 14 -43.31 15.79 10.24
N LEU A 15 -43.12 14.87 11.19
CA LEU A 15 -41.89 14.71 11.98
C LEU A 15 -40.85 13.79 11.33
N ASN A 16 -41.10 13.35 10.09
CA ASN A 16 -40.25 12.42 9.33
C ASN A 16 -39.82 11.20 10.17
N CYS A 17 -40.77 10.58 10.87
CA CYS A 17 -40.50 9.42 11.71
C CYS A 17 -41.64 8.38 11.62
N GLY A 18 -41.38 7.14 12.08
CA GLY A 18 -42.41 6.12 12.11
C GLY A 18 -43.46 6.39 13.20
N LYS A 19 -44.70 5.90 13.03
CA LYS A 19 -45.80 6.04 14.01
C LYS A 19 -45.44 5.60 15.44
N ARG A 20 -44.48 4.67 15.60
CA ARG A 20 -43.97 4.20 16.89
C ARG A 20 -43.18 5.27 17.66
N LYS A 21 -42.61 6.25 16.95
CA LYS A 21 -41.83 7.36 17.51
C LYS A 21 -42.65 8.61 17.77
N VAL A 22 -43.91 8.64 17.36
CA VAL A 22 -44.82 9.74 17.69
C VAL A 22 -45.37 9.50 19.11
N TRP A 23 -45.14 10.47 19.97
CA TRP A 23 -45.82 10.65 21.26
C TRP A 23 -46.84 11.78 21.11
N MET A 24 -48.02 11.59 21.68
CA MET A 24 -49.10 12.57 21.72
C MET A 24 -49.51 12.67 23.19
N ASP A 25 -49.71 13.89 23.68
CA ASP A 25 -50.08 14.13 25.07
C ASP A 25 -51.44 13.49 25.40
N PRO A 26 -51.51 12.60 26.42
CA PRO A 26 -52.78 11.99 26.84
C PRO A 26 -53.72 12.96 27.57
N ASN A 27 -53.24 14.11 28.06
CA ASN A 27 -54.06 15.09 28.76
C ASN A 27 -54.76 16.04 27.77
N GLU A 28 -54.11 16.34 26.64
CA GLU A 28 -54.60 17.28 25.61
C GLU A 28 -55.24 16.57 24.41
N VAL A 29 -55.96 15.46 24.66
CA VAL A 29 -56.57 14.63 23.60
C VAL A 29 -57.58 15.41 22.77
N ASN A 30 -58.34 16.33 23.39
CA ASN A 30 -59.35 17.13 22.71
C ASN A 30 -58.71 18.13 21.73
N GLU A 31 -57.66 18.83 22.17
CA GLU A 31 -56.91 19.78 21.33
C GLU A 31 -56.23 19.07 20.15
N ILE A 32 -55.60 17.92 20.41
CA ILE A 32 -54.96 17.11 19.37
C ILE A 32 -56.01 16.60 18.37
N SER A 33 -57.20 16.21 18.83
CA SER A 33 -58.28 15.71 17.96
C SER A 33 -58.75 16.76 16.95
N MET A 34 -58.72 18.05 17.29
CA MET A 34 -59.14 19.14 16.40
C MET A 34 -58.14 19.41 15.26
N ALA A 35 -56.92 18.87 15.33
CA ALA A 35 -55.88 19.08 14.32
C ALA A 35 -56.03 18.17 13.08
N ASN A 36 -56.77 18.63 12.07
CA ASN A 36 -57.01 17.89 10.82
C ASN A 36 -56.00 18.17 9.70
N SER A 37 -55.23 19.26 9.77
CA SER A 37 -54.26 19.68 8.76
C SER A 37 -52.82 19.38 9.17
N ARG A 38 -51.91 19.22 8.19
CA ARG A 38 -50.46 19.08 8.48
C ARG A 38 -49.87 20.33 9.13
N GLN A 39 -50.44 21.51 8.87
CA GLN A 39 -49.99 22.76 9.46
C GLN A 39 -50.34 22.83 10.95
N ASN A 40 -51.54 22.39 11.34
CA ASN A 40 -51.95 22.33 12.74
C ASN A 40 -51.09 21.32 13.52
N ILE A 41 -50.77 20.16 12.91
CA ILE A 41 -49.85 19.19 13.51
C ILE A 41 -48.42 19.76 13.68
N ARG A 42 -47.94 20.63 12.78
CA ARG A 42 -46.66 21.34 12.99
C ARG A 42 -46.73 22.30 14.18
N LYS A 43 -47.86 23.00 14.34
CA LYS A 43 -48.09 23.89 15.49
C LYS A 43 -48.07 23.08 16.80
N LEU A 44 -48.83 21.99 16.89
CA LEU A 44 -48.83 21.08 18.05
C LEU A 44 -47.46 20.46 18.36
N ALA A 45 -46.64 20.22 17.34
CA ALA A 45 -45.28 19.74 17.54
C ALA A 45 -44.32 20.83 18.06
N LYS A 46 -44.55 22.09 17.68
CA LYS A 46 -43.80 23.25 18.18
C LYS A 46 -44.20 23.58 19.62
N ASP A 47 -45.49 23.43 19.94
CA ASP A 47 -46.05 23.69 21.27
C ASP A 47 -45.78 22.54 22.26
N GLY A 48 -45.20 21.42 21.79
CA GLY A 48 -44.77 20.30 22.64
C GLY A 48 -45.81 19.22 22.92
N LEU A 49 -47.04 19.39 22.40
CA LEU A 49 -48.15 18.43 22.55
C LEU A 49 -47.96 17.14 21.71
N VAL A 50 -47.16 17.23 20.64
CA VAL A 50 -46.76 16.09 19.81
C VAL A 50 -45.25 16.02 19.72
N LEU A 51 -44.65 14.95 20.26
CA LEU A 51 -43.20 14.79 20.34
C LEU A 51 -42.70 13.63 19.51
N ARG A 52 -41.48 13.78 18.97
CA ARG A 52 -40.71 12.66 18.45
C ARG A 52 -39.93 12.02 19.59
N LYS A 53 -40.34 10.81 19.99
CA LYS A 53 -39.59 9.99 20.95
C LYS A 53 -38.16 9.76 20.45
N PRO A 54 -37.15 9.82 21.32
CA PRO A 54 -35.78 9.51 20.92
C PRO A 54 -35.64 8.07 20.43
N GLN A 55 -34.56 7.81 19.70
CA GLN A 55 -34.25 6.45 19.26
C GLN A 55 -33.85 5.59 20.47
N VAL A 56 -34.22 4.31 20.47
CA VAL A 56 -33.75 3.39 21.51
C VAL A 56 -32.25 3.20 21.29
N VAL A 57 -31.47 3.47 22.34
CA VAL A 57 -30.01 3.47 22.24
C VAL A 57 -29.50 2.03 22.10
N HIS A 58 -28.84 1.73 20.98
CA HIS A 58 -28.10 0.49 20.79
C HIS A 58 -26.61 0.73 20.99
N SER A 59 -26.12 0.51 22.21
CA SER A 59 -24.70 0.71 22.54
C SER A 59 -23.80 -0.32 21.87
N ARG A 60 -22.66 0.15 21.35
CA ARG A 60 -21.60 -0.69 20.74
C ARG A 60 -20.43 -1.00 21.68
N SER A 61 -20.49 -0.58 22.95
CA SER A 61 -19.39 -0.72 23.91
C SER A 61 -18.89 -2.16 24.05
N ARG A 62 -19.81 -3.13 24.17
CA ARG A 62 -19.48 -4.56 24.25
C ARG A 62 -18.82 -5.08 22.97
N ALA A 63 -19.30 -4.66 21.81
CA ALA A 63 -18.72 -5.06 20.52
C ALA A 63 -17.31 -4.49 20.32
N GLN A 64 -17.07 -3.25 20.76
CA GLN A 64 -15.75 -2.62 20.73
C GLN A 64 -14.77 -3.31 21.67
N ARG A 65 -15.16 -3.56 22.92
CA ARG A 65 -14.36 -4.31 23.90
C ARG A 65 -13.99 -5.70 23.38
N TRP A 66 -14.95 -6.40 22.76
CA TRP A 66 -14.70 -7.70 22.15
C TRP A 66 -13.75 -7.64 20.96
N LEU A 67 -13.88 -6.63 20.10
CA LEU A 67 -12.98 -6.42 18.96
C LEU A 67 -11.56 -6.11 19.43
N GLU A 68 -11.40 -5.32 20.49
CA GLU A 68 -10.10 -5.03 21.10
C GLU A 68 -9.44 -6.30 21.66
N ALA A 69 -10.20 -7.12 22.40
CA ALA A 69 -9.72 -8.41 22.89
C ALA A 69 -9.31 -9.34 21.72
N LYS A 70 -10.10 -9.37 20.63
CA LYS A 70 -9.74 -10.10 19.40
C LYS A 70 -8.47 -9.57 18.74
N ARG A 71 -8.25 -8.25 18.69
CA ARG A 71 -7.01 -7.65 18.16
C ARG A 71 -5.79 -8.04 18.98
N LYS A 72 -5.93 -8.20 20.30
CA LYS A 72 -4.91 -8.76 21.20
C LYS A 72 -4.72 -10.28 21.06
N GLY A 73 -5.40 -10.93 20.10
CA GLY A 73 -5.27 -12.37 19.83
C GLY A 73 -6.19 -13.27 20.66
N ARG A 74 -7.03 -12.72 21.56
CA ARG A 74 -8.00 -13.51 22.32
C ARG A 74 -9.13 -14.00 21.40
N HIS A 75 -9.84 -15.04 21.83
CA HIS A 75 -10.99 -15.63 21.11
C HIS A 75 -10.69 -16.10 19.67
N SER A 76 -9.45 -16.48 19.36
CA SER A 76 -9.01 -16.91 18.00
C SER A 76 -8.50 -18.37 17.92
N GLY A 77 -8.63 -19.13 19.02
CA GLY A 77 -8.27 -20.55 19.10
C GLY A 77 -9.15 -21.46 18.24
N TYR A 78 -8.74 -22.73 18.08
CA TYR A 78 -9.37 -23.70 17.17
C TYR A 78 -10.87 -23.88 17.42
N GLY A 79 -11.32 -23.99 18.67
CA GLY A 79 -12.74 -24.14 19.01
C GLY A 79 -13.64 -22.93 18.65
N LYS A 80 -13.08 -21.77 18.30
CA LYS A 80 -13.85 -20.61 17.80
C LYS A 80 -13.86 -20.51 16.27
N ARG A 81 -13.19 -21.42 15.55
CA ARG A 81 -13.10 -21.43 14.09
C ARG A 81 -14.18 -22.37 13.53
N LYS A 82 -15.17 -21.81 12.83
CA LYS A 82 -16.26 -22.59 12.20
C LYS A 82 -16.05 -22.86 10.70
N GLY A 83 -15.26 -22.03 10.02
CA GLY A 83 -14.99 -22.16 8.58
C GLY A 83 -13.55 -22.61 8.28
N THR A 84 -13.34 -23.13 7.07
CA THR A 84 -12.01 -23.57 6.59
C THR A 84 -11.02 -22.40 6.53
N ALA A 85 -9.72 -22.70 6.48
CA ALA A 85 -8.68 -21.67 6.37
C ALA A 85 -8.86 -20.80 5.12
N ASN A 86 -9.18 -21.43 3.97
CA ASN A 86 -9.39 -20.74 2.70
C ASN A 86 -10.67 -19.87 2.72
N ALA A 87 -11.72 -20.27 3.44
CA ALA A 87 -12.91 -19.43 3.60
C ALA A 87 -12.65 -18.19 4.49
N ARG A 88 -11.86 -18.35 5.55
CA ARG A 88 -11.53 -17.24 6.48
C ARG A 88 -10.56 -16.23 5.87
N LEU A 89 -9.56 -16.70 5.13
CA LEU A 89 -8.61 -15.87 4.39
C LEU A 89 -8.15 -16.63 3.13
N PRO A 90 -8.71 -16.30 1.96
CA PRO A 90 -8.40 -17.03 0.73
C PRO A 90 -6.92 -16.98 0.35
N PHE A 91 -6.36 -18.10 -0.07
CA PHE A 91 -4.95 -18.20 -0.47
C PHE A 91 -4.60 -17.24 -1.62
N LYS A 92 -5.54 -17.02 -2.55
CA LYS A 92 -5.41 -16.04 -3.64
C LYS A 92 -5.17 -14.63 -3.11
N VAL A 93 -5.85 -14.22 -2.03
CA VAL A 93 -5.67 -12.88 -1.42
C VAL A 93 -4.29 -12.76 -0.78
N ILE A 94 -3.82 -13.80 -0.10
CA ILE A 94 -2.47 -13.84 0.50
C ILE A 94 -1.41 -13.72 -0.60
N TRP A 95 -1.53 -14.52 -1.66
CA TRP A 95 -0.65 -14.49 -2.82
C TRP A 95 -0.61 -13.11 -3.48
N MET A 96 -1.78 -12.53 -3.77
CA MET A 96 -1.88 -11.20 -4.38
C MET A 96 -1.25 -10.11 -3.50
N ARG A 97 -1.52 -10.11 -2.19
CA ARG A 97 -0.94 -9.14 -1.25
C ARG A 97 0.59 -9.25 -1.24
N ARG A 98 1.12 -10.47 -1.12
CA ARG A 98 2.57 -10.71 -1.14
C ARG A 98 3.20 -10.26 -2.45
N LEU A 99 2.67 -10.68 -3.59
CA LEU A 99 3.22 -10.36 -4.90
C LEU A 99 3.21 -8.85 -5.18
N ARG A 100 2.14 -8.15 -4.78
CA ARG A 100 2.06 -6.68 -4.88
C ARG A 100 3.10 -5.97 -4.00
N ILE A 101 3.33 -6.46 -2.78
CA ILE A 101 4.36 -5.91 -1.88
C ILE A 101 5.76 -6.06 -2.48
N LEU A 102 6.09 -7.26 -3.00
CA LEU A 102 7.40 -7.52 -3.62
C LEU A 102 7.61 -6.65 -4.86
N ARG A 103 6.63 -6.59 -5.76
CA ARG A 103 6.72 -5.78 -6.99
C ARG A 103 6.81 -4.28 -6.71
N ARG A 104 6.07 -3.78 -5.71
CA ARG A 104 6.15 -2.37 -5.29
C ARG A 104 7.55 -2.04 -4.75
N LEU A 105 8.15 -2.94 -3.98
CA LEU A 105 9.52 -2.76 -3.50
C LEU A 105 10.50 -2.67 -4.67
N LEU A 106 10.44 -3.61 -5.61
CA LEU A 106 11.30 -3.62 -6.80
C LEU A 106 11.13 -2.34 -7.62
N ALA A 107 9.89 -1.88 -7.83
CA ALA A 107 9.62 -0.64 -8.55
C ALA A 107 10.25 0.58 -7.85
N LYS A 108 10.12 0.66 -6.52
CA LYS A 108 10.76 1.72 -5.72
C LYS A 108 12.29 1.66 -5.82
N TYR A 109 12.88 0.46 -5.73
CA TYR A 109 14.33 0.30 -5.78
C TYR A 109 14.90 0.67 -7.14
N ARG A 110 14.20 0.31 -8.23
CA ARG A 110 14.55 0.72 -9.60
C ARG A 110 14.48 2.24 -9.77
N ALA A 111 13.40 2.87 -9.29
CA ALA A 111 13.25 4.33 -9.33
C ALA A 111 14.36 5.06 -8.56
N SER A 112 14.75 4.53 -7.39
CA SER A 112 15.88 5.04 -6.60
C SER A 112 17.27 4.63 -7.13
N LYS A 113 17.35 4.00 -8.31
CA LYS A 113 18.60 3.48 -8.93
C LYS A 113 19.41 2.53 -8.03
N LYS A 114 18.77 1.91 -7.03
CA LYS A 114 19.41 0.88 -6.19
C LYS A 114 19.63 -0.43 -6.95
N ILE A 115 18.79 -0.70 -7.94
CA ILE A 115 18.88 -1.82 -8.86
C ILE A 115 18.73 -1.29 -10.29
N ASP A 116 19.38 -1.95 -11.24
CA ASP A 116 19.26 -1.62 -12.66
C ASP A 116 17.97 -2.23 -13.29
N ARG A 117 17.81 -2.05 -14.60
CA ARG A 117 16.69 -2.63 -15.37
C ARG A 117 16.78 -4.15 -15.52
N PHE A 118 17.99 -4.72 -15.66
CA PHE A 118 18.23 -6.13 -15.91
C PHE A 118 17.95 -6.97 -14.65
N LEU A 119 18.57 -6.59 -13.53
CA LEU A 119 18.35 -7.14 -12.20
C LEU A 119 16.89 -6.97 -11.76
N TYR A 120 16.24 -5.84 -12.09
CA TYR A 120 14.80 -5.67 -11.85
C TYR A 120 13.97 -6.75 -12.57
N ARG A 121 14.25 -7.02 -13.85
CA ARG A 121 13.49 -7.99 -14.65
C ARG A 121 13.66 -9.41 -14.12
N GLU A 122 14.89 -9.78 -13.76
CA GLU A 122 15.21 -11.08 -13.16
C GLU A 122 14.44 -11.28 -11.85
N LEU A 123 14.56 -10.32 -10.92
CA LEU A 123 13.89 -10.37 -9.62
C LEU A 123 12.36 -10.31 -9.75
N TYR A 124 11.84 -9.63 -10.76
CA TYR A 124 10.40 -9.57 -11.04
C TYR A 124 9.85 -10.96 -11.43
N ASN A 125 10.58 -11.68 -12.28
CA ASN A 125 10.23 -13.04 -12.69
C ASN A 125 10.41 -14.03 -11.53
N ALA A 126 11.50 -13.92 -10.77
CA ALA A 126 11.73 -14.72 -9.56
C ALA A 126 10.62 -14.50 -8.50
N ALA A 127 10.14 -13.26 -8.33
CA ALA A 127 9.02 -12.96 -7.46
C ALA A 127 7.69 -13.56 -7.95
N LYS A 128 7.46 -13.58 -9.28
CA LYS A 128 6.32 -14.29 -9.88
C LYS A 128 6.43 -15.81 -9.65
N GLY A 129 7.65 -16.35 -9.70
CA GLY A 129 7.98 -17.76 -9.47
C GLY A 129 8.03 -18.20 -8.01
N ASN A 130 7.51 -17.40 -7.06
CA ASN A 130 7.45 -17.74 -5.63
C ASN A 130 8.82 -17.98 -4.94
N GLN A 131 9.92 -17.50 -5.50
CA GLN A 131 11.25 -17.71 -4.88
C GLN A 131 11.39 -16.93 -3.55
N PHE A 132 10.66 -15.83 -3.40
CA PHE A 132 10.72 -14.98 -2.20
C PHE A 132 9.49 -15.18 -1.30
N LYS A 133 9.71 -15.67 -0.09
CA LYS A 133 8.65 -15.89 0.90
C LYS A 133 8.07 -14.59 1.46
N ASN A 134 8.91 -13.58 1.70
CA ASN A 134 8.53 -12.29 2.27
C ASN A 134 9.43 -11.16 1.73
N LYS A 135 9.11 -9.92 2.09
CA LYS A 135 9.84 -8.72 1.66
C LYS A 135 11.31 -8.73 2.09
N ARG A 136 11.61 -9.23 3.29
CA ARG A 136 12.97 -9.27 3.86
C ARG A 136 13.87 -10.18 3.03
N VAL A 137 13.42 -11.39 2.72
CA VAL A 137 14.16 -12.35 1.89
C VAL A 137 14.50 -11.78 0.52
N LEU A 138 13.59 -11.00 -0.09
CA LEU A 138 13.89 -10.31 -1.34
C LEU A 138 14.98 -9.23 -1.17
N ILE A 139 14.94 -8.47 -0.08
CA ILE A 139 15.98 -7.44 0.20
C ILE A 139 17.34 -8.11 0.40
N ASP A 140 17.38 -9.19 1.18
CA ASP A 140 18.62 -9.93 1.47
C ASP A 140 19.22 -10.52 0.18
N ALA A 141 18.37 -11.06 -0.71
CA ALA A 141 18.79 -11.53 -2.03
C ALA A 141 19.35 -10.40 -2.91
N ILE A 142 18.71 -9.23 -2.93
CA ILE A 142 19.21 -8.06 -3.66
C ILE A 142 20.60 -7.65 -3.14
N HIS A 143 20.78 -7.59 -1.82
CA HIS A 143 22.06 -7.21 -1.23
C HIS A 143 23.16 -8.23 -1.59
N ARG A 144 22.85 -9.53 -1.53
CA ARG A 144 23.78 -10.59 -1.94
C ARG A 144 24.17 -10.48 -3.42
N MET A 145 23.19 -10.33 -4.31
CA MET A 145 23.45 -10.21 -5.76
C MET A 145 24.27 -8.96 -6.10
N LYS A 146 23.97 -7.83 -5.45
CA LYS A 146 24.75 -6.60 -5.63
C LYS A 146 26.19 -6.74 -5.11
N GLY A 147 26.38 -7.42 -3.98
CA GLY A 147 27.70 -7.69 -3.45
C GLY A 147 28.54 -8.51 -4.42
N GLU A 148 27.94 -9.54 -5.03
CA GLU A 148 28.61 -10.35 -6.04
C GLU A 148 28.94 -9.56 -7.30
N GLN A 149 27.99 -8.76 -7.82
CA GLN A 149 28.23 -7.89 -8.97
C GLN A 149 29.36 -6.88 -8.72
N ALA A 150 29.41 -6.28 -7.53
CA ALA A 150 30.48 -5.34 -7.17
C ALA A 150 31.84 -6.05 -7.10
N ARG A 151 31.89 -7.29 -6.59
CA ARG A 151 33.10 -8.10 -6.54
C ARG A 151 33.59 -8.47 -7.93
N VAL A 152 32.71 -8.95 -8.81
CA VAL A 152 33.04 -9.28 -10.21
C VAL A 152 33.57 -8.05 -10.93
N LYS A 153 32.89 -6.90 -10.80
CA LYS A 153 33.33 -5.64 -11.42
C LYS A 153 34.72 -5.22 -10.95
N ALA A 154 35.01 -5.33 -9.65
CA ALA A 154 36.33 -4.99 -9.12
C ALA A 154 37.45 -5.88 -9.69
N LEU A 155 37.17 -7.18 -9.89
CA LEU A 155 38.12 -8.11 -10.52
C LEU A 155 38.35 -7.80 -12.00
N GLU A 156 37.29 -7.47 -12.73
CA GLU A 156 37.37 -7.05 -14.14
C GLU A 156 38.17 -5.74 -14.29
N GLU A 157 37.88 -4.73 -13.46
CA GLU A 157 38.62 -3.46 -13.44
C GLU A 157 40.11 -3.70 -13.14
N GLN A 158 40.41 -4.60 -12.20
CA GLN A 158 41.80 -4.95 -11.88
C GLN A 158 42.50 -5.64 -13.07
N ALA A 159 41.81 -6.55 -13.77
CA ALA A 159 42.35 -7.24 -14.93
C ALA A 159 42.60 -6.27 -16.11
N GLU A 160 41.65 -5.40 -16.40
CA GLU A 160 41.77 -4.38 -17.45
C GLU A 160 42.86 -3.35 -17.12
N ALA A 161 43.00 -2.94 -15.86
CA ALA A 161 44.10 -2.07 -15.43
C ALA A 161 45.47 -2.73 -15.66
N ARG A 162 45.59 -4.04 -15.43
CA ARG A 162 46.84 -4.79 -15.72
C ARG A 162 47.11 -4.85 -17.23
N LYS A 163 46.10 -5.15 -18.06
CA LYS A 163 46.23 -5.16 -19.53
C LYS A 163 46.59 -3.79 -20.08
N ALA A 164 45.94 -2.73 -19.60
CA ALA A 164 46.21 -1.36 -20.03
C ALA A 164 47.65 -0.93 -19.70
N ARG A 165 48.14 -1.26 -18.49
CA ARG A 165 49.55 -1.02 -18.11
C ARG A 165 50.53 -1.77 -19.01
N ALA A 166 50.24 -3.03 -19.33
CA ALA A 166 51.06 -3.81 -20.25
C ALA A 166 51.09 -3.18 -21.67
N LYS A 167 49.92 -2.80 -22.20
CA LYS A 167 49.81 -2.14 -23.50
C LYS A 167 50.55 -0.79 -23.54
N GLN A 168 50.42 0.02 -22.49
CA GLN A 168 51.17 1.29 -22.36
C GLN A 168 52.68 1.06 -22.30
N ARG A 169 53.14 -0.03 -21.68
CA ARG A 169 54.56 -0.39 -21.64
C ARG A 169 55.10 -0.77 -23.02
N GLU A 170 54.35 -1.58 -23.77
CA GLU A 170 54.69 -1.92 -25.15
C GLU A 170 54.69 -0.69 -26.05
N GLN A 171 53.66 0.17 -25.96
CA GLN A 171 53.58 1.43 -26.70
C GLN A 171 54.81 2.30 -26.44
N ARG A 172 55.15 2.55 -25.16
CA ARG A 172 56.35 3.33 -24.79
C ARG A 172 57.66 2.73 -25.32
N LYS A 173 57.74 1.40 -25.45
CA LYS A 173 58.92 0.72 -25.99
C LYS A 173 59.02 0.93 -27.50
N LEU A 174 57.90 0.82 -28.22
CA LEU A 174 57.81 1.12 -29.65
C LEU A 174 58.13 2.60 -29.91
N ASP A 175 57.52 3.52 -29.16
CA ASP A 175 57.75 4.97 -29.30
C ASP A 175 59.24 5.32 -29.08
N ARG A 176 59.91 4.68 -28.09
CA ARG A 176 61.36 4.83 -27.88
C ARG A 176 62.20 4.30 -29.05
N LEU A 177 61.82 3.15 -29.61
CA LEU A 177 62.51 2.56 -30.76
C LEU A 177 62.35 3.44 -32.01
N GLU A 178 61.15 3.98 -32.23
CA GLU A 178 60.89 4.93 -33.31
C GLU A 178 61.67 6.24 -33.13
N GLU A 179 61.71 6.81 -31.92
CA GLU A 179 62.54 7.98 -31.65
C GLU A 179 64.02 7.71 -31.89
N GLN A 180 64.55 6.58 -31.43
CA GLN A 180 65.94 6.20 -31.69
C GLN A 180 66.21 6.03 -33.18
N ALA A 181 65.29 5.42 -33.93
CA ALA A 181 65.42 5.29 -35.37
C ALA A 181 65.33 6.65 -36.09
N ARG A 182 64.51 7.59 -35.60
CA ARG A 182 64.41 8.95 -36.14
C ARG A 182 65.69 9.75 -35.88
N LEU A 183 66.19 9.74 -34.65
CA LEU A 183 67.47 10.36 -34.27
C LEU A 183 68.63 9.79 -35.09
N ALA A 184 68.68 8.47 -35.30
CA ALA A 184 69.70 7.83 -36.12
C ALA A 184 69.65 8.28 -37.60
N ARG A 185 68.44 8.52 -38.14
CA ARG A 185 68.27 9.07 -39.50
C ARG A 185 68.70 10.54 -39.56
N GLU A 186 68.31 11.36 -38.59
CA GLU A 186 68.72 12.77 -38.51
C GLU A 186 70.26 12.92 -38.36
N THR A 187 70.91 12.06 -37.57
CA THR A 187 72.38 12.05 -37.45
C THR A 187 73.05 11.63 -38.76
N ALA A 188 72.52 10.60 -39.45
CA ALA A 188 73.05 10.15 -40.73
C ALA A 188 72.87 11.19 -41.85
N GLU A 189 71.76 11.95 -41.84
CA GLU A 189 71.56 13.08 -42.75
C GLU A 189 72.50 14.26 -42.45
N SER A 190 72.83 14.50 -41.17
CA SER A 190 73.80 15.55 -40.78
C SER A 190 75.25 15.21 -41.10
N GLU A 191 75.63 13.92 -41.08
CA GLU A 191 76.96 13.45 -41.49
C GLU A 191 77.11 13.34 -43.02
N ALA A 192 76.00 13.30 -43.76
CA ALA A 192 75.97 13.22 -45.23
C ALA A 192 75.85 14.58 -45.94
N ALA A 193 75.68 15.68 -45.18
CA ALA A 193 75.70 17.04 -45.73
C ALA A 193 77.14 17.59 -45.74
N PRO A 194 77.68 18.03 -46.89
CA PRO A 194 79.07 18.46 -47.06
C PRO A 194 79.43 19.79 -46.40
#